data_AF-A0A1S9C1Q9-F1
#
_entry.id   AF-A0A1S9C1Q9-F1
#
_cell.length_a   1.000
_cell.length_b   1.000
_cell.length_c   1.000
_cell.angle_alpha   90.00
_cell.angle_beta   90.00
_cell.angle_gamma   90.00
#
_symmetry.space_group_name_H-M   'P 1'
#
loop_
_entity.id
_entity.type
_entity.pdbx_description
1 polymer ?
#
loop_
_entity_poly.entity_id
_entity_poly.type
_entity_poly.pdbx_seq_one_letter_code
_entity_poly.pdbx_strand_id
1 'polypeptide(L)'
;MIILFLCVNLILLILYLLSAKMINTHFNKINRCIKIYNDKKIYKSDKEVEFVTNLVRDFKQLSSVKRNDIEANIFVKNKIAKARIGIFEYNKVENLLIQLKWLMLVVFFSNVIYNYLTSNNKLFLGIETDKFILCINGIILFATFTSYILLNVKYKKNQVILTLEDYLVNQYDYEVIKLEEELKIRKLNKEISLLKDQLKNNNNEKTKEKIKEKSKEIEAATISEEKSDYAHLTDDEIIQLLKQMVW
;
A
#
# COMPACT_ATOMS: atom_id res chain seq x y z
N MET A 1 11.64 42.34 -13.59
CA MET A 1 10.39 41.57 -13.35
C MET A 1 10.43 40.16 -13.91
N ILE A 2 10.99 39.92 -15.11
CA ILE A 2 11.00 38.58 -15.73
C ILE A 2 11.77 37.51 -14.93
N ILE A 3 12.85 37.91 -14.25
CA ILE A 3 13.59 37.05 -13.32
C ILE A 3 12.69 36.57 -12.15
N LEU A 4 11.75 37.40 -11.68
CA LEU A 4 10.81 36.99 -10.62
C LEU A 4 9.89 35.87 -11.10
N PHE A 5 9.40 35.94 -12.34
CA PHE A 5 8.59 34.85 -12.91
C PHE A 5 9.37 33.54 -12.98
N LEU A 6 10.67 33.60 -13.35
CA LEU A 6 11.54 32.44 -13.34
C LEU A 6 11.71 31.86 -11.93
N CYS A 7 12.04 32.71 -10.94
CA CYS A 7 12.18 32.27 -9.55
C CYS A 7 10.90 31.63 -9.00
N VAL A 8 9.74 32.24 -9.26
CA VAL A 8 8.44 31.69 -8.85
C VAL A 8 8.19 30.33 -9.49
N ASN A 9 8.40 30.18 -10.80
CA ASN A 9 8.23 28.88 -11.47
C ASN A 9 9.20 27.81 -10.96
N LEU A 10 10.43 28.19 -10.60
CA LEU A 10 11.42 27.26 -10.06
C LEU A 10 11.00 26.77 -8.66
N ILE A 11 10.49 27.67 -7.81
CA ILE A 11 9.93 27.31 -6.49
C ILE A 11 8.70 26.40 -6.66
N LEU A 12 7.79 26.74 -7.59
CA LEU A 12 6.60 25.94 -7.88
C LEU A 12 6.97 24.54 -8.41
N LEU A 13 8.00 24.44 -9.25
CA LEU A 13 8.53 23.17 -9.74
C LEU A 13 9.05 22.30 -8.59
N ILE A 14 9.83 22.87 -7.67
CA ILE A 14 10.35 22.14 -6.51
C ILE A 14 9.20 21.63 -5.64
N LEU A 15 8.20 22.46 -5.35
CA LEU A 15 7.01 22.06 -4.58
C LEU A 15 6.21 20.96 -5.29
N TYR A 16 6.10 21.04 -6.62
CA TYR A 16 5.43 20.04 -7.44
C TYR A 16 6.15 18.69 -7.38
N LEU A 17 7.47 18.68 -7.59
CA LEU A 17 8.28 17.46 -7.50
C LEU A 17 8.25 16.84 -6.11
N LEU A 18 8.27 17.68 -5.05
CA LEU A 18 8.17 17.21 -3.67
C LEU A 18 6.83 16.51 -3.43
N SER A 19 5.72 17.14 -3.83
CA SER A 19 4.36 16.58 -3.69
C SER A 19 4.21 15.27 -4.47
N ALA A 20 4.74 15.23 -5.69
CA ALA A 20 4.74 14.04 -6.53
C ALA A 20 5.52 12.89 -5.91
N LYS A 21 6.72 13.17 -5.38
CA LYS A 21 7.56 12.19 -4.69
C LYS A 21 6.87 11.68 -3.43
N MET A 22 6.23 12.57 -2.66
CA MET A 22 5.49 12.24 -1.46
C MET A 22 4.36 11.22 -1.74
N ILE A 23 3.57 11.45 -2.79
CA ILE A 23 2.52 10.54 -3.24
C ILE A 23 3.11 9.19 -3.67
N ASN A 24 4.17 9.20 -4.47
CA ASN A 24 4.79 7.96 -4.95
C ASN A 24 5.40 7.12 -3.81
N THR A 25 6.07 7.78 -2.86
CA THR A 25 6.59 7.12 -1.66
C THR A 25 5.47 6.56 -0.80
N HIS A 26 4.33 7.24 -0.70
CA HIS A 26 3.16 6.73 0.02
C HIS A 26 2.61 5.45 -0.60
N PHE A 27 2.42 5.42 -1.93
CA PHE A 27 1.96 4.22 -2.62
C PHE A 27 2.96 3.06 -2.53
N ASN A 28 4.26 3.35 -2.66
CA ASN A 28 5.29 2.33 -2.45
C ASN A 28 5.27 1.80 -1.02
N LYS A 29 5.00 2.65 -0.03
CA LYS A 29 4.84 2.23 1.36
C LYS A 29 3.64 1.30 1.50
N ILE A 30 2.47 1.66 0.97
CA ILE A 30 1.27 0.80 1.01
C ILE A 30 1.54 -0.56 0.36
N ASN A 31 2.13 -0.59 -0.84
CA ASN A 31 2.48 -1.84 -1.52
C ASN A 31 3.46 -2.68 -0.71
N ARG A 32 4.45 -2.04 -0.05
CA ARG A 32 5.37 -2.73 0.85
C ARG A 32 4.66 -3.25 2.09
N CYS A 33 3.72 -2.50 2.67
CA CYS A 33 2.92 -2.94 3.81
C CYS A 33 2.11 -4.20 3.46
N ILE A 34 1.48 -4.24 2.28
CA ILE A 34 0.76 -5.44 1.80
C ILE A 34 1.72 -6.63 1.65
N LYS A 35 2.89 -6.41 1.02
CA LYS A 35 3.89 -7.47 0.85
C LYS A 35 4.41 -8.00 2.19
N ILE A 36 4.72 -7.14 3.15
CA ILE A 36 5.19 -7.53 4.49
C ILE A 36 4.07 -8.23 5.27
N TYR A 37 2.83 -7.80 5.09
CA TYR A 37 1.72 -8.46 5.74
C TYR A 37 1.53 -9.90 5.25
N ASN A 38 1.74 -10.12 3.94
CA ASN A 38 1.59 -11.44 3.32
C ASN A 38 2.85 -12.32 3.48
N ASP A 39 4.04 -11.71 3.64
CA ASP A 39 5.29 -12.45 3.80
C ASP A 39 5.48 -12.91 5.26
N LYS A 40 5.58 -14.23 5.41
CA LYS A 40 5.71 -14.92 6.70
C LYS A 40 7.14 -14.90 7.23
N LYS A 41 8.14 -14.67 6.37
CA LYS A 41 9.57 -14.71 6.71
C LYS A 41 10.13 -13.37 7.21
N ILE A 42 9.32 -12.31 7.15
CA ILE A 42 9.73 -10.96 7.52
C ILE A 42 9.17 -10.63 8.90
N TYR A 43 10.05 -10.17 9.80
CA TYR A 43 9.63 -9.63 11.09
C TYR A 43 8.68 -8.44 10.87
N LYS A 44 7.44 -8.58 11.32
CA LYS A 44 6.39 -7.57 11.16
C LYS A 44 6.54 -6.54 12.26
N SER A 45 7.01 -5.34 11.91
CA SER A 45 6.91 -4.21 12.84
C SER A 45 5.47 -3.69 12.86
N ASP A 46 4.90 -3.50 14.04
CA ASP A 46 3.52 -3.00 14.20
C ASP A 46 3.25 -1.73 13.37
N LYS A 47 4.23 -0.83 13.27
CA LYS A 47 4.14 0.42 12.48
C LYS A 47 4.12 0.21 10.97
N GLU A 48 4.69 -0.90 10.48
CA GLU A 48 4.72 -1.23 9.05
C GLU A 48 3.44 -1.93 8.60
N VAL A 49 2.72 -2.57 9.51
CA VAL A 49 1.50 -3.33 9.20
C VAL A 49 0.22 -2.60 9.61
N GLU A 50 0.32 -1.62 10.53
CA GLU A 50 -0.80 -0.84 11.09
C GLU A 50 -1.81 -0.34 10.04
N PHE A 51 -1.35 0.07 8.85
CA PHE A 51 -2.26 0.52 7.80
C PHE A 51 -3.17 -0.61 7.31
N VAL A 52 -2.60 -1.78 7.02
CA VAL A 52 -3.34 -2.96 6.52
C VAL A 52 -4.18 -3.55 7.64
N THR A 53 -3.64 -3.67 8.86
CA THR A 53 -4.39 -4.18 10.02
C THR A 53 -5.62 -3.32 10.32
N ASN A 54 -5.46 -1.98 10.37
CA ASN A 54 -6.60 -1.09 10.58
C ASN A 54 -7.60 -1.14 9.42
N LEU A 55 -7.13 -1.34 8.18
CA LEU A 55 -7.99 -1.44 7.00
C LEU A 55 -8.83 -2.72 7.02
N VAL A 56 -8.22 -3.86 7.36
CA VAL A 56 -8.92 -5.16 7.54
C VAL A 56 -9.93 -5.06 8.69
N ARG A 57 -9.50 -4.56 9.85
CA ARG A 57 -10.37 -4.43 11.04
C ARG A 57 -11.58 -3.56 10.76
N ASP A 58 -11.35 -2.36 10.22
CA ASP A 58 -12.42 -1.41 9.93
C ASP A 58 -13.38 -1.98 8.86
N PHE A 59 -12.88 -2.75 7.88
CA PHE A 59 -13.70 -3.43 6.87
C PHE A 59 -14.56 -4.54 7.49
N LYS A 60 -13.99 -5.40 8.33
CA LYS A 60 -14.70 -6.48 9.05
C LYS A 60 -15.78 -5.97 10.00
N GLN A 61 -15.48 -4.90 10.75
CA GLN A 61 -16.45 -4.26 11.62
C GLN A 61 -17.63 -3.70 10.82
N LEU A 62 -17.35 -3.13 9.64
CA LEU A 62 -18.40 -2.63 8.78
C LEU A 62 -19.21 -3.76 8.13
N SER A 63 -18.57 -4.81 7.63
CA SER A 63 -19.24 -5.94 6.97
C SER A 63 -20.09 -6.78 7.93
N SER A 64 -19.68 -6.89 9.19
CA SER A 64 -20.49 -7.52 10.25
C SER A 64 -21.72 -6.70 10.65
N VAL A 65 -21.65 -5.37 10.56
CA VAL A 65 -22.77 -4.46 10.91
C VAL A 65 -23.74 -4.26 9.73
N LYS A 66 -23.22 -4.15 8.50
CA LYS A 66 -24.03 -4.04 7.28
C LYS A 66 -24.02 -5.37 6.55
N ARG A 67 -25.05 -6.19 6.80
CA ARG A 67 -25.32 -7.49 6.13
C ARG A 67 -25.47 -7.45 4.59
N ASN A 68 -25.30 -6.29 3.96
CA ASN A 68 -25.40 -6.10 2.51
C ASN A 68 -24.10 -5.54 1.95
N ASP A 69 -23.60 -6.19 0.90
CA ASP A 69 -22.52 -5.80 -0.02
C ASP A 69 -21.91 -4.42 0.25
N ILE A 70 -20.90 -4.40 1.11
CA ILE A 70 -20.03 -3.25 1.19
C ILE A 70 -19.15 -3.30 -0.05
N GLU A 71 -19.33 -2.34 -0.95
CA GLU A 71 -18.42 -2.14 -2.06
C GLU A 71 -17.01 -1.85 -1.50
N ALA A 72 -16.19 -2.89 -1.43
CA ALA A 72 -14.82 -2.86 -0.94
C ALA A 72 -14.02 -1.75 -1.66
N ASN A 73 -14.29 -1.57 -2.96
CA ASN A 73 -13.75 -0.48 -3.77
C ASN A 73 -13.99 0.91 -3.17
N ILE A 74 -15.24 1.24 -2.78
CA ILE A 74 -15.60 2.55 -2.20
C ILE A 74 -14.96 2.71 -0.83
N PHE A 75 -14.95 1.66 -0.03
CA PHE A 75 -14.35 1.68 1.31
C PHE A 75 -12.84 1.97 1.24
N VAL A 76 -12.12 1.23 0.39
CA VAL A 76 -10.68 1.39 0.18
C VAL A 76 -10.36 2.78 -0.38
N LYS A 77 -11.14 3.27 -1.36
CA LYS A 77 -11.01 4.65 -1.88
C LYS A 77 -11.11 5.70 -0.79
N ASN A 78 -12.11 5.59 0.08
CA ASN A 78 -12.31 6.53 1.18
C ASN A 78 -11.20 6.46 2.23
N LYS A 79 -10.71 5.25 2.53
CA LYS A 79 -9.56 5.06 3.44
C LYS A 79 -8.29 5.67 2.90
N ILE A 80 -7.98 5.46 1.61
CA ILE A 80 -6.81 6.06 0.95
C ILE A 80 -6.93 7.58 0.89
N ALA A 81 -8.12 8.12 0.59
CA ALA A 81 -8.32 9.57 0.53
C ALA A 81 -8.07 10.26 1.89
N LYS A 82 -8.42 9.60 2.99
CA LYS A 82 -8.18 10.06 4.38
C LYS A 82 -6.82 9.63 4.94
N ALA A 83 -6.05 8.82 4.21
CA ALA A 83 -4.75 8.36 4.67
C ALA A 83 -3.80 9.55 4.84
N ARG A 84 -3.02 9.54 5.92
CA ARG A 84 -2.01 10.56 6.17
C ARG A 84 -0.69 10.16 5.50
N ILE A 85 -0.12 11.07 4.73
CA ILE A 85 1.26 11.03 4.28
C ILE A 85 2.06 11.95 5.21
N GLY A 86 2.73 11.37 6.21
CA GLY A 86 3.35 12.15 7.29
C GLY A 86 2.31 12.94 8.08
N ILE A 87 2.38 14.27 8.03
CA ILE A 87 1.44 15.18 8.73
C ILE A 87 0.25 15.55 7.83
N PHE A 88 0.36 15.35 6.51
CA PHE A 88 -0.62 15.82 5.53
C PHE A 88 -1.59 14.71 5.12
N GLU A 89 -2.84 15.06 4.84
CA GLU A 89 -3.80 14.12 4.24
C GLU A 89 -3.51 13.93 2.75
N TYR A 90 -3.66 12.70 2.25
CA TYR A 90 -3.45 12.37 0.84
C TYR A 90 -4.27 13.28 -0.09
N ASN A 91 -5.56 13.49 0.21
CA ASN A 91 -6.42 14.36 -0.60
C ASN A 91 -5.88 15.80 -0.70
N LYS A 92 -5.27 16.32 0.37
CA LYS A 92 -4.66 17.66 0.37
C LYS A 92 -3.43 17.71 -0.53
N VAL A 93 -2.57 16.68 -0.48
CA VAL A 93 -1.37 16.60 -1.32
C VAL A 93 -1.72 16.38 -2.80
N GLU A 94 -2.73 15.56 -3.10
CA GLU A 94 -3.24 15.35 -4.47
C GLU A 94 -3.79 16.66 -5.06
N ASN A 95 -4.62 17.38 -4.28
CA ASN A 95 -5.16 18.67 -4.71
C ASN A 95 -4.07 19.73 -4.87
N LEU A 96 -3.11 19.79 -3.96
CA LEU A 96 -1.98 20.72 -4.03
C LEU A 96 -1.14 20.47 -5.29
N LEU A 97 -0.89 19.20 -5.65
CA LEU A 97 -0.19 18.85 -6.88
C LEU A 97 -0.93 19.33 -8.15
N ILE A 98 -2.26 19.17 -8.18
CA ILE A 98 -3.10 19.65 -9.29
C ILE A 98 -3.11 21.19 -9.34
N GLN A 99 -3.26 21.85 -8.19
CA GLN A 99 -3.28 23.31 -8.09
C GLN A 99 -1.94 23.92 -8.50
N LEU A 100 -0.81 23.36 -8.08
CA LEU A 100 0.53 23.83 -8.48
C LEU A 100 0.72 23.78 -9.99
N LYS A 101 0.24 22.72 -10.65
CA LYS A 101 0.29 22.60 -12.12
C LYS A 101 -0.48 23.74 -12.81
N TRP A 102 -1.70 24.01 -12.34
CA TRP A 102 -2.52 25.10 -12.90
C TRP A 102 -1.91 26.47 -12.58
N LEU A 103 -1.35 26.65 -11.39
CA LEU A 103 -0.69 27.89 -10.99
C LEU A 103 0.54 28.17 -11.86
N MET A 104 1.38 27.16 -12.14
CA MET A 104 2.51 27.30 -13.07
C MET A 104 2.06 27.70 -14.48
N LEU A 105 0.92 27.17 -14.94
CA LEU A 105 0.33 27.55 -16.22
C LEU A 105 -0.15 29.00 -16.23
N VAL A 106 -0.81 29.46 -15.16
CA VAL A 106 -1.20 30.88 -15.01
C VAL A 106 0.02 31.79 -15.01
N VAL A 107 1.05 31.46 -14.24
CA VAL A 107 2.31 32.23 -14.18
C VAL A 107 2.98 32.29 -15.55
N PHE A 108 2.97 31.19 -16.32
CA PHE A 108 3.49 31.17 -17.68
C PHE A 108 2.70 32.11 -18.61
N PHE A 109 1.36 32.06 -18.60
CA PHE A 109 0.54 32.96 -19.40
C PHE A 109 0.75 34.43 -19.03
N SER A 110 0.84 34.75 -17.73
CA SER A 110 1.17 36.10 -17.28
C SER A 110 2.54 36.57 -17.80
N ASN A 111 3.53 35.67 -17.82
CA ASN A 111 4.86 35.97 -18.37
C ASN A 111 4.83 36.19 -19.89
N VAL A 112 4.01 35.43 -20.64
CA VAL A 112 3.81 35.64 -22.09
C VAL A 112 3.16 37.00 -22.37
N ILE A 113 2.10 37.34 -21.64
CA ILE A 113 1.39 38.63 -21.78
C ILE A 113 2.33 39.79 -21.46
N TYR A 114 3.10 39.68 -20.37
CA TYR A 114 4.08 40.69 -19.99
C TYR A 114 5.13 40.92 -21.08
N ASN A 115 5.67 39.84 -21.64
CA ASN A 115 6.63 39.92 -22.75
C ASN A 115 6.02 40.55 -24.01
N TYR A 116 4.76 40.22 -24.33
CA TYR A 116 4.06 40.81 -25.47
C TYR A 116 3.84 42.32 -25.31
N LEU A 117 3.38 42.76 -24.14
CA LEU A 117 3.15 44.19 -23.84
C LEU A 117 4.46 44.99 -23.80
N THR A 118 5.53 44.40 -23.27
CA THR A 118 6.83 45.06 -23.12
C THR A 118 7.61 45.11 -24.44
N SER A 119 7.34 44.20 -25.38
CA SER A 119 8.00 44.15 -26.69
C SER A 119 7.80 45.41 -27.56
N ASN A 120 6.81 46.25 -27.24
CA ASN A 120 6.57 47.52 -27.94
C ASN A 120 7.40 48.70 -27.40
N ASN A 121 8.04 48.57 -26.23
CA ASN A 121 8.92 49.60 -25.65
C ASN A 121 10.38 49.18 -25.77
N LYS A 122 10.99 49.38 -26.95
CA LYS A 122 12.40 49.06 -27.18
C LYS A 122 13.32 50.07 -26.49
N LEU A 123 14.06 49.62 -25.47
CA LEU A 123 15.35 50.20 -25.09
C LEU A 123 16.45 49.11 -25.14
N PHE A 124 16.94 48.96 -26.37
CA PHE A 124 18.30 48.69 -26.85
C PHE A 124 19.25 47.62 -26.24
N LEU A 125 18.99 46.92 -25.14
CA LEU A 125 19.95 45.90 -24.65
C LEU A 125 19.38 44.62 -23.99
N GLY A 126 18.06 44.45 -23.85
CA GLY A 126 17.46 43.33 -23.09
C GLY A 126 16.66 42.27 -23.89
N ILE A 127 16.61 42.37 -25.22
CA ILE A 127 15.62 41.64 -26.04
C ILE A 127 15.89 40.12 -26.13
N GLU A 128 17.12 39.66 -25.89
CA GLU A 128 17.48 38.24 -25.97
C GLU A 128 17.30 37.50 -24.64
N THR A 129 17.62 38.13 -23.50
CA THR A 129 17.51 37.50 -22.18
C THR A 129 16.05 37.21 -21.81
N ASP A 130 15.14 38.11 -22.17
CA ASP A 130 13.72 37.98 -21.86
C ASP A 130 13.07 36.82 -22.63
N LYS A 131 13.41 36.69 -23.92
CA LYS A 131 13.01 35.55 -24.75
C LYS A 131 13.61 34.24 -24.26
N PHE A 132 14.87 34.26 -23.83
CA PHE A 132 15.55 33.10 -23.28
C PHE A 132 14.89 32.61 -21.98
N ILE A 133 14.54 33.53 -21.06
CA ILE A 133 13.83 33.19 -19.83
C ILE A 133 12.41 32.67 -20.12
N LEU A 134 11.74 33.20 -21.14
CA LEU A 134 10.44 32.68 -21.59
C LEU A 134 10.58 31.24 -22.11
N CYS A 135 11.60 30.94 -22.92
CA CYS A 135 11.91 29.58 -23.37
C CYS A 135 12.17 28.63 -22.19
N ILE A 136 12.96 29.04 -21.20
CA ILE A 136 13.23 28.23 -20.00
C ILE A 136 11.92 27.94 -19.23
N ASN A 137 11.07 28.95 -19.03
CA ASN A 137 9.78 28.74 -18.38
C ASN A 137 8.86 27.80 -19.18
N GLY A 138 8.92 27.87 -20.52
CA GLY A 138 8.23 26.94 -21.41
C GLY A 138 8.72 25.50 -21.26
N ILE A 139 10.03 25.30 -21.17
CA ILE A 139 10.64 23.97 -20.91
C ILE A 139 10.21 23.45 -19.54
N ILE A 140 10.22 24.28 -18.50
CA ILE A 140 9.76 23.90 -17.16
C ILE A 140 8.29 23.47 -17.21
N LEU A 141 7.43 24.26 -17.85
CA LEU A 141 6.02 23.93 -18.00
C LEU A 141 5.84 22.61 -18.74
N PHE A 142 6.52 22.42 -19.87
CA PHE A 142 6.46 21.18 -20.62
C PHE A 142 6.93 19.97 -19.80
N ALA A 143 8.03 20.12 -19.03
CA ALA A 143 8.52 19.09 -18.12
C ALA A 143 7.51 18.74 -17.01
N THR A 144 6.77 19.72 -16.48
CA THR A 144 5.74 19.45 -15.46
C THR A 144 4.54 18.69 -16.02
N PHE A 145 4.08 19.03 -17.22
CA PHE A 145 2.96 18.34 -17.87
C PHE A 145 3.34 16.91 -18.31
N THR A 146 4.52 16.74 -18.89
CA THR A 146 5.04 15.42 -19.25
C THR A 146 5.29 14.54 -18.03
N SER A 147 5.88 15.08 -16.96
CA SER A 147 6.06 14.34 -15.71
C SER A 147 4.73 13.97 -15.04
N TYR A 148 3.70 14.81 -15.12
CA TYR A 148 2.36 14.46 -14.64
C TYR A 148 1.79 13.21 -15.35
N ILE A 149 1.97 13.15 -16.67
CA ILE A 149 1.55 12.01 -17.50
C ILE A 149 2.38 10.76 -17.15
N LEU A 150 3.71 10.90 -17.10
CA LEU A 150 4.64 9.80 -16.82
C LEU A 150 4.46 9.22 -15.41
N LEU A 151 4.25 10.06 -14.41
CA LEU A 151 4.06 9.62 -13.03
C LEU A 151 2.71 8.91 -12.82
N ASN A 152 1.77 9.12 -13.75
CA ASN A 152 0.48 8.46 -13.87
C ASN A 152 -0.18 8.16 -12.50
N VAL A 153 -0.25 9.19 -11.66
CA VAL A 153 -0.66 9.09 -10.25
C VAL A 153 -2.04 8.44 -10.12
N LYS A 154 -2.95 8.72 -11.06
CA LYS A 154 -4.28 8.10 -11.14
C LYS A 154 -4.20 6.58 -11.36
N TYR A 155 -3.33 6.13 -12.26
CA TYR A 155 -3.16 4.70 -12.52
C TYR A 155 -2.61 3.98 -11.29
N LYS A 156 -1.56 4.52 -10.66
CA LYS A 156 -1.00 3.96 -9.43
C LYS A 156 -2.01 3.91 -8.28
N LYS A 157 -2.83 4.96 -8.13
CA LYS A 157 -3.93 4.99 -7.16
C LYS A 157 -4.91 3.85 -7.40
N ASN A 158 -5.38 3.68 -8.64
CA ASN A 158 -6.30 2.62 -9.00
C ASN A 158 -5.69 1.23 -8.81
N GLN A 159 -4.41 1.05 -9.16
CA GLN A 159 -3.70 -0.20 -8.94
C GLN A 159 -3.62 -0.56 -7.45
N VAL A 160 -3.26 0.40 -6.59
CA VAL A 160 -3.23 0.20 -5.14
C VAL A 160 -4.63 -0.12 -4.58
N ILE A 161 -5.67 0.56 -5.07
CA ILE A 161 -7.06 0.26 -4.69
C ILE A 161 -7.42 -1.17 -5.05
N LEU A 162 -7.15 -1.59 -6.29
CA LEU A 162 -7.45 -2.94 -6.76
C LEU A 162 -6.69 -4.01 -5.96
N THR A 163 -5.40 -3.79 -5.67
CA THR A 163 -4.61 -4.73 -4.86
C THR A 163 -5.16 -4.85 -3.43
N LEU A 164 -5.58 -3.75 -2.83
CA LEU A 164 -6.18 -3.77 -1.48
C LEU A 164 -7.59 -4.38 -1.48
N GLU A 165 -8.36 -4.16 -2.53
CA GLU A 165 -9.68 -4.77 -2.71
C GLU A 165 -9.57 -6.29 -2.87
N ASP A 166 -8.70 -6.74 -3.78
CA ASP A 166 -8.42 -8.17 -3.98
C ASP A 166 -7.89 -8.82 -2.70
N TYR A 167 -7.03 -8.10 -1.96
CA TYR A 167 -6.55 -8.57 -0.67
C TYR A 167 -7.69 -8.77 0.35
N LEU A 168 -8.57 -7.78 0.49
CA LEU A 168 -9.67 -7.81 1.45
C LEU A 168 -10.74 -8.86 1.13
N VAL A 169 -11.06 -9.05 -0.16
CA VAL A 169 -12.17 -9.90 -0.58
C VAL A 169 -11.73 -11.35 -0.75
N ASN A 170 -10.56 -11.59 -1.35
CA ASN A 170 -10.17 -12.93 -1.78
C ASN A 170 -9.02 -13.50 -0.94
N GLN A 171 -7.97 -12.70 -0.71
CA GLN A 171 -6.72 -13.22 -0.16
C GLN A 171 -6.77 -13.38 1.36
N TYR A 172 -7.43 -12.47 2.05
CA TYR A 172 -7.41 -12.42 3.50
C TYR A 172 -8.10 -13.64 4.15
N ASP A 173 -9.31 -14.01 3.71
CA ASP A 173 -10.02 -15.16 4.28
C ASP A 173 -9.28 -16.48 4.00
N TYR A 174 -8.69 -16.60 2.81
CA TYR A 174 -7.84 -17.73 2.46
C TYR A 174 -6.60 -17.84 3.37
N GLU A 175 -5.93 -16.72 3.66
CA GLU A 175 -4.76 -16.70 4.54
C GLU A 175 -5.11 -17.09 5.99
N VAL A 176 -6.28 -16.67 6.50
CA VAL A 176 -6.75 -17.02 7.84
C VAL A 176 -7.09 -18.51 7.95
N ILE A 177 -7.89 -19.03 7.01
CA ILE A 177 -8.29 -20.45 7.01
C ILE A 177 -7.06 -21.35 6.94
N LYS A 178 -6.12 -21.04 6.05
CA LYS A 178 -4.86 -21.79 5.93
C LYS A 178 -4.05 -21.80 7.24
N LEU A 179 -4.03 -20.67 7.96
CA LEU A 179 -3.35 -20.56 9.26
C LEU A 179 -4.00 -21.41 10.35
N GLU A 180 -5.33 -21.44 10.40
CA GLU A 180 -6.09 -22.28 11.34
C GLU A 180 -5.89 -23.77 11.06
N GLU A 181 -5.91 -24.18 9.79
CA GLU A 181 -5.65 -25.56 9.37
C GLU A 181 -4.24 -26.01 9.77
N GLU A 182 -3.22 -25.17 9.53
CA GLU A 182 -1.84 -25.51 9.90
C GLU A 182 -1.64 -25.62 11.42
N LEU A 183 -2.30 -24.78 12.22
CA LEU A 183 -2.32 -24.95 13.67
C LEU A 183 -2.96 -26.27 14.10
N LYS A 184 -4.06 -26.65 13.44
CA LYS A 184 -4.75 -27.91 13.73
C LYS A 184 -3.82 -29.09 13.43
N ILE A 185 -3.14 -29.07 12.29
CA ILE A 185 -2.15 -30.09 11.90
C ILE A 185 -1.00 -30.16 12.91
N ARG A 186 -0.46 -29.02 13.37
CA ARG A 186 0.62 -28.98 14.38
C ARG A 186 0.21 -29.53 15.73
N LYS A 187 -0.97 -29.14 16.22
CA LYS A 187 -1.53 -29.66 17.47
C LYS A 187 -1.71 -31.17 17.40
N LEU A 188 -2.25 -31.68 16.30
CA LEU A 188 -2.40 -33.11 16.06
C LEU A 188 -1.04 -33.82 16.01
N ASN A 189 -0.04 -33.25 15.33
CA ASN A 189 1.31 -33.82 15.29
C ASN A 189 1.99 -33.90 16.67
N LYS A 190 1.85 -32.85 17.50
CA LYS A 190 2.35 -32.82 18.87
C LYS A 190 1.65 -33.82 19.77
N GLU A 191 0.35 -34.02 19.56
CA GLU A 191 -0.40 -35.02 20.31
C GLU A 191 -0.04 -36.45 19.88
N ILE A 192 0.21 -36.67 18.58
CA ILE A 192 0.74 -37.95 18.08
C ILE A 192 2.13 -38.22 18.65
N SER A 193 3.03 -37.23 18.74
CA SER A 193 4.36 -37.45 19.33
C SER A 193 4.25 -37.83 20.81
N LEU A 194 3.43 -37.11 21.57
CA LEU A 194 3.15 -37.45 22.98
C LEU A 194 2.54 -38.85 23.14
N LEU A 195 1.57 -39.21 22.30
CA LEU A 195 0.96 -40.54 22.31
C LEU A 195 1.97 -41.63 21.92
N LYS A 196 2.86 -41.37 20.95
CA LYS A 196 3.95 -42.29 20.58
C LYS A 196 4.92 -42.51 21.73
N ASP A 197 5.29 -41.45 22.46
CA ASP A 197 6.17 -41.55 23.63
C ASP A 197 5.48 -42.30 24.78
N GLN A 198 4.19 -42.07 25.01
CA GLN A 198 3.39 -42.83 25.98
C GLN A 198 3.29 -44.31 25.60
N LEU A 199 3.18 -44.63 24.30
CA LEU A 199 3.12 -46.01 23.81
C LEU A 199 4.46 -46.73 23.92
N LYS A 200 5.56 -45.98 23.73
CA LYS A 200 6.92 -46.49 23.96
C LYS A 200 7.15 -46.84 25.44
N ASN A 201 6.49 -46.12 26.34
CA ASN A 201 6.56 -46.35 27.80
C ASN A 201 5.50 -47.30 28.35
N ASN A 202 4.38 -47.53 27.64
CA ASN A 202 3.30 -48.44 28.04
C ASN A 202 2.76 -49.21 26.83
N ASN A 203 2.87 -50.54 26.88
CA ASN A 203 2.44 -51.50 25.85
C ASN A 203 0.90 -51.67 25.80
N ASN A 204 0.13 -50.57 25.82
CA ASN A 204 -1.33 -50.60 25.82
C ASN A 204 -1.91 -50.51 24.39
N GLU A 205 -2.72 -51.51 24.00
CA GLU A 205 -3.38 -51.58 22.68
C GLU A 205 -4.36 -50.44 22.42
N LYS A 206 -5.06 -49.93 23.46
CA LYS A 206 -5.94 -48.76 23.37
C LYS A 206 -5.22 -47.49 22.90
N THR A 207 -3.92 -47.39 23.16
CA THR A 207 -3.10 -46.25 22.72
C THR A 207 -2.76 -46.37 21.22
N LYS A 208 -2.65 -47.60 20.69
CA LYS A 208 -2.39 -47.85 19.25
C LYS A 208 -3.59 -47.46 18.38
N GLU A 209 -4.81 -47.71 18.85
CA GLU A 209 -6.03 -47.34 18.13
C GLU A 209 -6.20 -45.82 18.04
N LYS A 210 -5.99 -45.09 19.14
CA LYS A 210 -6.03 -43.62 19.15
C LYS A 210 -5.01 -42.97 18.20
N ILE A 211 -3.81 -43.55 18.09
CA ILE A 211 -2.79 -43.07 17.14
C ILE A 211 -3.23 -43.30 15.70
N LYS A 212 -3.81 -44.47 15.37
CA LYS A 212 -4.32 -44.76 14.03
C LYS A 212 -5.48 -43.86 13.63
N GLU A 213 -6.35 -43.52 14.58
CA GLU A 213 -7.49 -42.64 14.34
C GLU A 213 -7.01 -41.21 14.06
N LYS A 214 -6.09 -40.67 14.88
CA LYS A 214 -5.50 -39.35 14.67
C LYS A 214 -4.58 -39.27 13.45
N SER A 215 -3.87 -40.34 13.09
CA SER A 215 -3.07 -40.35 11.86
C SER A 215 -3.96 -40.32 10.61
N LYS A 216 -5.13 -40.97 10.64
CA LYS A 216 -6.13 -40.88 9.57
C LYS A 216 -6.76 -39.50 9.48
N GLU A 217 -6.99 -38.82 10.61
CA GLU A 217 -7.43 -37.41 10.62
C GLU A 217 -6.38 -36.47 10.00
N ILE A 218 -5.08 -36.74 10.23
CA ILE A 218 -4.01 -35.99 9.57
C ILE A 218 -3.95 -36.33 8.09
N GLU A 219 -4.00 -37.60 7.69
CA GLU A 219 -4.00 -38.01 6.27
C GLU A 219 -5.21 -37.43 5.51
N ALA A 220 -6.37 -37.32 6.15
CA ALA A 220 -7.53 -36.61 5.58
C ALA A 220 -7.32 -35.09 5.49
N ALA A 221 -6.52 -34.50 6.39
CA ALA A 221 -6.18 -33.08 6.39
C ALA A 221 -4.97 -32.73 5.49
N THR A 222 -4.08 -33.66 5.17
CA THR A 222 -2.86 -33.44 4.38
C THR A 222 -2.99 -33.77 2.88
N ILE A 223 -4.17 -34.10 2.37
CA ILE A 223 -4.37 -34.33 0.92
C ILE A 223 -4.22 -33.02 0.08
N SER A 224 -4.01 -31.86 0.71
CA SER A 224 -3.72 -30.59 0.04
C SER A 224 -2.30 -30.08 0.36
N GLU A 225 -1.33 -30.57 -0.42
CA GLU A 225 0.00 -30.03 -0.79
C GLU A 225 1.03 -29.49 0.23
N GLU A 226 2.28 -29.88 -0.09
CA GLU A 226 3.60 -29.26 0.14
C GLU A 226 4.03 -28.81 1.54
N LYS A 227 5.36 -28.82 1.75
CA LYS A 227 6.04 -28.39 2.99
C LYS A 227 5.42 -27.09 3.54
N SER A 228 4.73 -27.19 4.67
CA SER A 228 4.17 -26.05 5.41
C SER A 228 5.19 -24.91 5.51
N ASP A 229 4.86 -23.77 4.90
CA ASP A 229 5.65 -22.54 4.96
C ASP A 229 5.89 -22.09 6.41
N TYR A 230 5.01 -22.47 7.33
CA TYR A 230 5.04 -22.03 8.70
C TYR A 230 5.81 -22.98 9.61
N ALA A 231 6.35 -24.12 9.13
CA ALA A 231 7.01 -25.15 9.96
C ALA A 231 8.10 -24.64 10.93
N HIS A 232 8.65 -23.44 10.68
CA HIS A 232 9.68 -22.79 11.49
C HIS A 232 9.14 -21.95 12.67
N LEU A 233 7.86 -21.57 12.69
CA LEU A 233 7.25 -20.76 13.75
C LEU A 233 6.85 -21.64 14.95
N THR A 234 6.89 -21.08 16.16
CA THR A 234 6.36 -21.74 17.38
C THR A 234 4.85 -21.59 17.50
N ASP A 235 4.20 -22.47 18.27
CA ASP A 235 2.74 -22.43 18.47
C ASP A 235 2.27 -21.07 19.03
N ASP A 236 3.07 -20.45 19.91
CA ASP A 236 2.78 -19.13 20.50
C ASP A 236 2.90 -17.99 19.47
N GLU A 237 3.89 -18.05 18.57
CA GLU A 237 4.04 -17.08 17.48
C GLU A 237 2.88 -17.18 16.47
N ILE A 238 2.40 -18.40 16.20
CA ILE A 238 1.25 -18.61 15.33
C ILE A 238 -0.04 -18.14 16.00
N ILE A 239 -0.21 -18.38 17.31
CA ILE A 239 -1.34 -17.84 18.08
C ILE A 239 -1.29 -16.31 18.11
N GLN A 240 -0.10 -15.69 18.22
CA GLN A 240 0.04 -14.24 18.10
C GLN A 240 -0.33 -13.74 16.71
N LEU A 241 0.08 -14.42 15.64
CA LEU A 241 -0.30 -14.08 14.27
C LEU A 241 -1.82 -14.19 14.04
N LEU A 242 -2.46 -15.26 14.54
CA LEU A 242 -3.92 -15.38 14.49
C LEU A 242 -4.60 -14.32 15.34
N LYS A 243 -4.06 -13.98 16.52
CA LYS A 243 -4.49 -12.81 17.30
C LYS A 243 -4.14 -11.48 16.64
N GLN A 244 -3.40 -11.41 15.54
CA GLN A 244 -3.27 -10.18 14.76
C GLN A 244 -4.25 -10.17 13.59
N MET A 245 -4.69 -11.34 13.14
CA MET A 245 -5.63 -11.49 12.04
C MET A 245 -7.09 -11.48 12.51
N VAL A 246 -7.46 -12.14 13.61
CA VAL A 246 -8.86 -12.39 14.03
C VAL A 246 -9.57 -11.16 14.67
N TRP A 247 -8.93 -9.99 14.76
CA TRP A 247 -9.49 -8.81 15.45
C TRP A 247 -10.19 -7.80 14.53
#